data_AF-A0A928AR99-F1
#
_entry.id   AF-A0A928AR99-F1
#
_cell.length_a   1.000
_cell.length_b   1.000
_cell.length_c   1.000
_cell.angle_alpha   90.00
_cell.angle_beta   90.00
_cell.angle_gamma   90.00
#
_symmetry.space_group_name_H-M   'P 1'
#
loop_
_entity.id
_entity.type
_entity.pdbx_description
1 polymer ?
#
loop_
_entity_poly.entity_id
_entity_poly.type
_entity_poly.pdbx_seq_one_letter_code
_entity_poly.pdbx_strand_id
1 'polypeptide(L)'
;MKKILHFLFLASIIFAITSCSKQAKWNHEQKKALRDALNTYREMIYLQDLTDPEFVIFTDGVAEDIEVAYPVYTTFVQLPAVDDTLDMFVVTAIVEQLNESASNMRHIYPYRTLVKQGILPDKLSHEEQHLFYKCLAQKVNNYYTSPAEFLSDIIKSDTSAQSQIGKFQAECANDLFDWVIEVTEVDIIEPATTPSTQPKK
;
A
#
# COMPACT_ATOMS: atom_id res chain seq x y z
N MET A 1 -8.53 35.53 -18.30
CA MET A 1 -9.74 35.99 -17.60
C MET A 1 -10.91 36.09 -18.58
N LYS A 2 -12.09 35.59 -18.14
CA LYS A 2 -13.44 35.45 -18.77
C LYS A 2 -13.78 33.98 -19.05
N LYS A 3 -14.93 33.40 -18.67
CA LYS A 3 -16.13 33.88 -17.96
C LYS A 3 -17.06 32.66 -17.70
N ILE A 4 -17.69 32.64 -16.52
CA ILE A 4 -19.08 32.20 -16.26
C ILE A 4 -19.37 30.68 -16.22
N LEU A 5 -19.20 30.14 -15.01
CA LEU A 5 -20.19 29.36 -14.23
C LEU A 5 -21.56 29.23 -14.89
N HIS A 6 -22.07 28.01 -15.12
CA HIS A 6 -23.50 27.62 -15.01
C HIS A 6 -23.57 26.13 -14.59
N PHE A 7 -23.77 25.91 -13.29
CA PHE A 7 -24.02 24.61 -12.65
C PHE A 7 -25.53 24.53 -12.40
N LEU A 8 -26.29 23.94 -13.33
CA LEU A 8 -27.72 23.69 -13.15
C LEU A 8 -28.20 22.69 -14.22
N PHE A 9 -28.16 21.40 -13.87
CA PHE A 9 -29.08 20.42 -14.44
C PHE A 9 -29.53 19.50 -13.30
N LEU A 10 -30.64 19.88 -12.65
CA LEU A 10 -31.49 18.93 -11.96
C LEU A 10 -32.14 18.06 -13.05
N ALA A 11 -31.65 16.84 -13.23
CA ALA A 11 -32.39 15.80 -13.92
C ALA A 11 -33.05 14.91 -12.86
N SER A 12 -34.33 15.18 -12.59
CA SER A 12 -35.21 14.31 -11.81
C SER A 12 -35.44 13.00 -12.56
N ILE A 13 -34.71 11.95 -12.18
CA ILE A 13 -34.96 10.59 -12.67
C ILE A 13 -36.16 10.02 -11.90
N ILE A 14 -37.27 9.83 -12.60
CA ILE A 14 -38.45 9.13 -12.08
C ILE A 14 -38.10 7.64 -12.01
N PHE A 15 -37.92 7.11 -10.80
CA PHE A 15 -37.82 5.66 -10.58
C PHE A 15 -39.23 5.06 -10.51
N ALA A 16 -39.69 4.47 -11.61
CA ALA A 16 -40.78 3.51 -11.57
C ALA A 16 -40.22 2.15 -11.12
N ILE A 17 -40.19 1.90 -9.81
CA ILE A 17 -39.80 0.59 -9.25
C ILE A 17 -41.04 -0.31 -9.21
N THR A 18 -41.23 -1.09 -10.28
CA THR A 18 -41.94 -2.36 -10.18
C THR A 18 -41.17 -3.43 -10.95
N SER A 19 -40.13 -3.96 -10.32
CA SER A 19 -39.67 -5.29 -10.67
C SER A 19 -39.17 -5.98 -9.41
N CYS A 20 -40.01 -6.88 -8.91
CA CYS A 20 -39.64 -7.95 -8.00
C CYS A 20 -38.71 -8.90 -8.78
N SER A 21 -37.46 -8.51 -8.98
CA SER A 21 -36.45 -9.35 -9.63
C SER A 21 -35.51 -9.88 -8.57
N LYS A 22 -35.33 -11.20 -8.57
CA LYS A 22 -34.31 -11.89 -7.77
C LYS A 22 -33.00 -11.10 -7.85
N GLN A 23 -32.39 -10.82 -6.70
CA GLN A 23 -31.09 -10.16 -6.60
C GLN A 23 -30.15 -10.75 -7.66
N ALA A 24 -29.77 -9.94 -8.65
CA ALA A 24 -29.15 -10.42 -9.88
C ALA A 24 -27.67 -10.78 -9.64
N LYS A 25 -27.42 -11.86 -8.90
CA LYS A 25 -26.07 -12.34 -8.59
C LYS A 25 -25.23 -12.47 -9.85
N TRP A 26 -23.95 -12.16 -9.71
CA TRP A 26 -23.03 -12.14 -10.83
C TRP A 26 -22.80 -13.56 -11.34
N ASN A 27 -22.73 -13.72 -12.66
CA ASN A 27 -22.43 -14.99 -13.28
C ASN A 27 -20.91 -15.27 -13.29
N HIS A 28 -20.52 -16.48 -13.73
CA HIS A 28 -19.11 -16.89 -13.74
C HIS A 28 -18.23 -15.99 -14.63
N GLU A 29 -18.71 -15.58 -15.80
CA GLU A 29 -17.96 -14.73 -16.73
C GLU A 29 -17.73 -13.33 -16.15
N GLN A 30 -18.74 -12.77 -15.48
CA GLN A 30 -18.65 -11.47 -14.81
C GLN A 30 -17.65 -11.51 -13.65
N LYS A 31 -17.68 -12.56 -12.83
CA LYS A 31 -16.71 -12.77 -11.75
C LYS A 31 -15.29 -12.97 -12.30
N LYS A 32 -15.17 -13.72 -13.41
CA LYS A 32 -13.88 -13.90 -14.08
C LYS A 32 -13.34 -12.57 -14.62
N ALA A 33 -14.17 -11.75 -15.25
CA ALA A 33 -13.76 -10.44 -15.75
C ALA A 33 -13.25 -9.53 -14.63
N LEU A 34 -13.93 -9.50 -13.47
CA LEU A 34 -13.45 -8.73 -12.32
C LEU A 34 -12.12 -9.28 -11.77
N ARG A 35 -11.96 -10.60 -11.67
CA ARG A 35 -10.69 -11.20 -11.25
C ARG A 35 -9.55 -10.88 -12.21
N ASP A 36 -9.81 -10.94 -13.51
CA ASP A 36 -8.84 -10.59 -14.54
C ASP A 36 -8.42 -9.11 -14.41
N ALA A 37 -9.36 -8.22 -14.05
CA ALA A 37 -9.06 -6.82 -13.73
C ALA A 37 -8.26 -6.67 -12.42
N LEU A 38 -8.66 -7.35 -11.34
CA LEU A 38 -7.96 -7.33 -10.05
C LEU A 38 -6.52 -7.87 -10.15
N ASN A 39 -6.26 -8.78 -11.08
CA ASN A 39 -4.92 -9.30 -11.32
C ASN A 39 -3.94 -8.20 -11.77
N THR A 40 -4.43 -7.09 -12.34
CA THR A 40 -3.56 -5.95 -12.72
C THR A 40 -2.95 -5.22 -11.51
N TYR A 41 -3.53 -5.40 -10.32
CA TYR A 41 -3.03 -4.82 -9.07
C TYR A 41 -1.88 -5.62 -8.45
N ARG A 42 -1.49 -6.77 -9.03
CA ARG A 42 -0.44 -7.65 -8.50
C ARG A 42 0.88 -6.91 -8.22
N GLU A 43 1.21 -5.92 -9.04
CA GLU A 43 2.46 -5.15 -8.93
C GLU A 43 2.43 -4.05 -7.85
N MET A 44 1.31 -3.86 -7.14
CA MET A 44 1.27 -2.95 -5.99
C MET A 44 2.18 -3.44 -4.86
N ILE A 45 2.82 -2.52 -4.13
CA ILE A 45 3.82 -2.80 -3.09
C ILE A 45 3.39 -3.88 -2.10
N TYR A 46 2.14 -3.86 -1.63
CA TYR A 46 1.60 -4.86 -0.72
C TYR A 46 1.31 -6.20 -1.40
N LEU A 47 0.76 -6.16 -2.62
CA LEU A 47 0.24 -7.34 -3.33
C LEU A 47 1.32 -8.16 -4.02
N GLN A 48 2.43 -7.54 -4.40
CA GLN A 48 3.56 -8.21 -5.05
C GLN A 48 4.27 -9.21 -4.13
N ASP A 49 4.21 -8.99 -2.81
CA ASP A 49 4.84 -9.86 -1.81
C ASP A 49 3.89 -10.97 -1.32
N LEU A 50 2.62 -10.95 -1.72
CA LEU A 50 1.71 -12.06 -1.49
C LEU A 50 2.12 -13.26 -2.35
N THR A 51 2.09 -14.45 -1.74
CA THR A 51 2.15 -15.71 -2.49
C THR A 51 0.94 -15.82 -3.43
N ASP A 52 1.04 -16.63 -4.49
CA ASP A 52 -0.08 -16.77 -5.43
C ASP A 52 -1.39 -17.21 -4.74
N PRO A 53 -1.40 -18.13 -3.76
CA PRO A 53 -2.61 -18.44 -3.00
C PRO A 53 -3.13 -17.27 -2.15
N GLU A 54 -2.25 -16.52 -1.49
CA GLU A 54 -2.65 -15.33 -0.70
C GLU A 54 -3.26 -14.26 -1.60
N PHE A 55 -2.69 -14.04 -2.79
CA PHE A 55 -3.21 -13.09 -3.76
C PHE A 55 -4.59 -13.50 -4.30
N VAL A 56 -4.81 -14.80 -4.57
CA VAL A 56 -6.13 -15.31 -4.98
C VAL A 56 -7.16 -15.08 -3.87
N ILE A 57 -6.83 -15.38 -2.62
CA ILE A 57 -7.73 -15.15 -1.47
C ILE A 57 -8.05 -13.65 -1.34
N PHE A 58 -7.04 -12.78 -1.44
CA PHE A 58 -7.22 -11.33 -1.41
C PHE A 58 -8.18 -10.85 -2.50
N THR A 59 -7.93 -11.24 -3.75
CA THR A 59 -8.75 -10.80 -4.89
C THR A 59 -10.16 -11.39 -4.89
N ASP A 60 -10.35 -12.60 -4.38
CA ASP A 60 -11.69 -13.18 -4.17
C ASP A 60 -12.49 -12.40 -3.12
N GLY A 61 -11.84 -11.97 -2.02
CA GLY A 61 -12.47 -11.13 -1.00
C GLY A 61 -12.91 -9.77 -1.56
N VAL A 62 -12.00 -9.09 -2.27
CA VAL A 62 -12.32 -7.81 -2.94
C VAL A 62 -13.49 -7.98 -3.93
N ALA A 63 -13.51 -9.08 -4.69
CA ALA A 63 -14.59 -9.35 -5.62
C ALA A 63 -15.94 -9.60 -4.93
N GLU A 64 -15.94 -10.24 -3.75
CA GLU A 64 -17.12 -10.43 -2.93
C GLU A 64 -17.66 -9.09 -2.41
N ASP A 65 -16.79 -8.22 -1.90
CA ASP A 65 -17.18 -6.90 -1.39
C ASP A 65 -17.80 -6.02 -2.49
N ILE A 66 -17.23 -6.06 -3.70
CA ILE A 66 -17.78 -5.35 -4.86
C ILE A 66 -19.13 -5.94 -5.27
N GLU A 67 -19.30 -7.27 -5.30
CA GLU A 67 -20.59 -7.90 -5.62
C GLU A 67 -21.67 -7.55 -4.58
N VAL A 68 -21.29 -7.43 -3.29
CA VAL A 68 -22.18 -6.99 -2.22
C VAL A 68 -22.60 -5.53 -2.41
N ALA A 69 -21.65 -4.63 -2.72
CA ALA A 69 -21.91 -3.22 -2.94
C ALA A 69 -22.71 -2.94 -4.23
N TYR A 70 -22.42 -3.70 -5.29
CA TYR A 70 -23.01 -3.59 -6.62
C TYR A 70 -23.61 -4.93 -7.06
N PRO A 71 -24.77 -5.32 -6.51
CA PRO A 71 -25.37 -6.62 -6.77
C PRO A 71 -25.82 -6.81 -8.23
N VAL A 72 -25.78 -5.77 -9.07
CA VAL A 72 -26.03 -5.85 -10.51
C VAL A 72 -24.75 -5.46 -11.25
N TYR A 73 -24.09 -6.43 -11.89
CA TYR A 73 -22.80 -6.22 -12.56
C TYR A 73 -22.79 -5.04 -13.53
N THR A 74 -23.85 -4.86 -14.32
CA THR A 74 -23.92 -3.75 -15.29
C THR A 74 -23.91 -2.38 -14.61
N THR A 75 -24.44 -2.28 -13.39
CA THR A 75 -24.38 -1.04 -12.60
C THR A 75 -22.95 -0.74 -12.18
N PHE A 76 -22.16 -1.75 -11.84
CA PHE A 76 -20.75 -1.59 -11.50
C PHE A 76 -19.91 -1.15 -12.70
N VAL A 77 -19.96 -1.89 -13.82
CA VAL A 77 -19.09 -1.61 -14.98
C VAL A 77 -19.46 -0.34 -15.76
N GLN A 78 -20.65 0.21 -15.52
CA GLN A 78 -21.08 1.48 -16.12
C GLN A 78 -20.81 2.70 -15.23
N LEU A 79 -20.18 2.51 -14.07
CA LEU A 79 -19.74 3.63 -13.25
C LEU A 79 -18.78 4.51 -14.06
N PRO A 80 -19.00 5.84 -14.11
CA PRO A 80 -18.09 6.75 -14.81
C PRO A 80 -16.64 6.70 -14.30
N ALA A 81 -16.42 6.20 -13.09
CA ALA A 81 -15.14 6.04 -12.42
C ALA A 81 -15.00 4.61 -11.83
N VAL A 82 -15.27 3.59 -12.65
CA VAL A 82 -15.18 2.18 -12.21
C VAL A 82 -13.77 1.82 -11.75
N ASP A 83 -12.73 2.34 -12.40
CA ASP A 83 -11.33 2.10 -12.03
C ASP A 83 -11.02 2.72 -10.65
N ASP A 84 -11.42 3.98 -10.40
CA ASP A 84 -11.28 4.61 -9.07
C ASP A 84 -12.05 3.85 -7.97
N THR A 85 -13.19 3.26 -8.34
CA THR A 85 -13.96 2.41 -7.42
C THR A 85 -13.20 1.13 -7.11
N LEU A 86 -12.60 0.50 -8.12
CA LEU A 86 -11.78 -0.70 -7.96
C LEU A 86 -10.55 -0.41 -7.09
N ASP A 87 -9.86 0.70 -7.33
CA ASP A 87 -8.76 1.21 -6.51
C ASP A 87 -9.19 1.35 -5.05
N MET A 88 -10.36 1.96 -4.80
CA MET A 88 -10.91 2.12 -3.45
C MET A 88 -11.08 0.77 -2.75
N PHE A 89 -11.72 -0.21 -3.39
CA PHE A 89 -11.94 -1.54 -2.78
C PHE A 89 -10.62 -2.28 -2.53
N VAL A 90 -9.66 -2.22 -3.46
CA VAL A 90 -8.34 -2.84 -3.28
C VAL A 90 -7.59 -2.18 -2.12
N VAL A 91 -7.55 -0.85 -2.06
CA VAL A 91 -6.90 -0.10 -0.98
C VAL A 91 -7.57 -0.37 0.36
N THR A 92 -8.90 -0.42 0.40
CA THR A 92 -9.67 -0.76 1.61
C THR A 92 -9.32 -2.15 2.11
N ALA A 93 -9.30 -3.17 1.24
CA ALA A 93 -8.95 -4.53 1.63
C ALA A 93 -7.51 -4.64 2.15
N ILE A 94 -6.54 -3.92 1.55
CA ILE A 94 -5.17 -3.84 2.06
C ILE A 94 -5.16 -3.23 3.47
N VAL A 95 -5.89 -2.12 3.66
CA VAL A 95 -6.01 -1.43 4.95
C VAL A 95 -6.62 -2.34 6.02
N GLU A 96 -7.65 -3.10 5.68
CA GLU A 96 -8.30 -4.06 6.59
C GLU A 96 -7.33 -5.17 6.99
N GLN A 97 -6.62 -5.79 6.04
CA GLN A 97 -5.62 -6.80 6.35
C GLN A 97 -4.49 -6.23 7.21
N LEU A 98 -4.00 -5.02 6.95
CA LEU A 98 -3.02 -4.36 7.80
C LEU A 98 -3.53 -4.16 9.24
N ASN A 99 -4.83 -3.89 9.40
CA ASN A 99 -5.46 -3.72 10.71
C ASN A 99 -5.71 -5.05 11.45
N GLU A 100 -5.86 -6.16 10.74
CA GLU A 100 -6.07 -7.49 11.33
C GLU A 100 -4.84 -8.04 12.05
N SER A 101 -3.65 -7.83 11.50
CA SER A 101 -2.42 -8.36 12.09
C SER A 101 -1.20 -7.53 11.74
N ALA A 102 -0.40 -7.22 12.77
CA ALA A 102 0.91 -6.59 12.62
C ALA A 102 1.85 -7.38 11.69
N SER A 103 1.68 -8.71 11.58
CA SER A 103 2.48 -9.52 10.65
C SER A 103 2.31 -9.11 9.19
N ASN A 104 1.18 -8.50 8.83
CA ASN A 104 0.87 -8.13 7.45
C ASN A 104 1.71 -6.95 6.97
N MET A 105 2.37 -6.23 7.89
CA MET A 105 3.40 -5.23 7.58
C MET A 105 4.58 -5.81 6.79
N ARG A 106 4.81 -7.12 6.86
CA ARG A 106 5.85 -7.81 6.08
C ARG A 106 5.64 -7.68 4.58
N HIS A 107 4.39 -7.53 4.12
CA HIS A 107 4.10 -7.40 2.70
C HIS A 107 4.46 -6.03 2.14
N ILE A 108 4.57 -5.03 3.01
CA ILE A 108 5.10 -3.70 2.65
C ILE A 108 6.61 -3.63 2.82
N TYR A 109 7.11 -4.23 3.91
CA TYR A 109 8.53 -4.28 4.24
C TYR A 109 9.01 -5.73 4.37
N PRO A 110 9.27 -6.42 3.24
CA PRO A 110 9.66 -7.82 3.27
C PRO A 110 10.95 -8.02 4.04
N TYR A 111 10.99 -9.05 4.89
CA TYR A 111 12.15 -9.35 5.73
C TYR A 111 13.46 -9.43 4.92
N ARG A 112 13.41 -10.07 3.75
CA ARG A 112 14.57 -10.17 2.84
C ARG A 112 15.08 -8.81 2.36
N THR A 113 14.18 -7.84 2.17
CA THR A 113 14.53 -6.48 1.76
C THR A 113 15.19 -5.73 2.92
N LEU A 114 14.62 -5.83 4.12
CA LEU A 114 15.17 -5.23 5.35
C LEU A 114 16.57 -5.78 5.67
N VAL A 115 16.81 -7.07 5.46
CA VAL A 115 18.15 -7.67 5.61
C VAL A 115 19.13 -7.12 4.57
N LYS A 116 18.74 -7.03 3.29
CA LYS A 116 19.58 -6.46 2.24
C LYS A 116 19.96 -5.00 2.50
N GLN A 117 19.07 -4.26 3.17
CA GLN A 117 19.27 -2.86 3.54
C GLN A 117 20.08 -2.69 4.85
N GLY A 118 20.45 -3.79 5.52
CA GLY A 118 21.19 -3.75 6.78
C GLY A 118 20.35 -3.27 7.97
N ILE A 119 19.02 -3.29 7.86
CA ILE A 119 18.11 -2.89 8.95
C ILE A 119 17.92 -4.05 9.93
N LEU A 120 17.84 -5.29 9.41
CA LEU A 120 17.67 -6.50 10.22
C LEU A 120 18.79 -7.51 9.95
N PRO A 121 19.18 -8.31 10.96
CA PRO A 121 20.13 -9.41 10.77
C PRO A 121 19.52 -10.53 9.95
N ASP A 122 20.37 -11.32 9.29
CA ASP A 122 19.92 -12.57 8.65
C ASP A 122 19.53 -13.63 9.70
N LYS A 123 18.67 -14.58 9.29
CA LYS A 123 18.29 -15.76 10.09
C LYS A 123 17.55 -15.48 11.41
N LEU A 124 16.84 -14.36 11.52
CA LEU A 124 15.87 -14.19 12.60
C LEU A 124 14.85 -15.33 12.58
N SER A 125 14.58 -15.90 13.74
CA SER A 125 13.50 -16.85 13.94
C SER A 125 12.14 -16.21 13.64
N HIS A 126 11.12 -17.03 13.44
CA HIS A 126 9.76 -16.53 13.19
C HIS A 126 9.24 -15.68 14.37
N GLU A 127 9.63 -16.01 15.61
CA GLU A 127 9.25 -15.25 16.80
C GLU A 127 9.90 -13.87 16.83
N GLU A 128 11.20 -13.79 16.51
CA GLU A 128 11.93 -12.52 16.43
C GLU A 128 11.40 -11.62 15.32
N GLN A 129 11.12 -12.18 14.14
CA GLN A 129 10.47 -11.43 13.05
C GLN A 129 9.08 -10.93 13.48
N HIS A 130 8.30 -11.76 14.18
CA HIS A 130 7.00 -11.36 14.69
C HIS A 130 7.11 -10.18 15.68
N LEU A 131 8.09 -10.21 16.60
CA LEU A 131 8.32 -9.11 17.55
C LEU A 131 8.68 -7.81 16.82
N PHE A 132 9.52 -7.88 15.80
CA PHE A 132 9.87 -6.72 14.98
C PHE A 132 8.64 -6.12 14.31
N TYR A 133 7.87 -6.92 13.57
CA TYR A 133 6.68 -6.43 12.86
C TYR A 133 5.60 -5.94 13.82
N LYS A 134 5.48 -6.54 15.00
CA LYS A 134 4.60 -6.06 16.07
C LYS A 134 5.01 -4.67 16.56
N CYS A 135 6.30 -4.46 16.84
CA CYS A 135 6.82 -3.14 17.21
C CYS A 135 6.58 -2.11 16.10
N LEU A 136 6.89 -2.47 14.85
CA LEU A 136 6.73 -1.57 13.70
C LEU A 136 5.27 -1.14 13.52
N ALA A 137 4.34 -2.10 13.56
CA ALA A 137 2.91 -1.82 13.47
C ALA A 137 2.43 -0.91 14.61
N GLN A 138 2.92 -1.11 15.83
CA GLN A 138 2.59 -0.23 16.96
C GLN A 138 3.06 1.20 16.73
N LYS A 139 4.30 1.40 16.26
CA LYS A 139 4.82 2.75 15.96
C LYS A 139 4.04 3.42 14.84
N VAL A 140 3.72 2.68 13.77
CA VAL A 140 2.89 3.18 12.66
C VAL A 140 1.49 3.58 13.15
N ASN A 141 0.81 2.72 13.92
CA ASN A 141 -0.51 3.00 14.46
C ASN A 141 -0.55 4.18 15.44
N ASN A 142 0.56 4.44 16.13
CA ASN A 142 0.67 5.59 17.03
C ASN A 142 0.98 6.91 16.29
N TYR A 143 1.52 6.83 15.08
CA TYR A 143 1.95 7.99 14.30
C TYR A 143 0.90 8.43 13.28
N TYR A 144 0.36 7.50 12.51
CA TYR A 144 -0.65 7.78 11.49
C TYR A 144 -2.05 7.72 12.08
N THR A 145 -2.93 8.61 11.64
CA THR A 145 -4.32 8.68 12.12
C THR A 145 -5.15 7.49 11.63
N SER A 146 -4.76 6.91 10.49
CA SER A 146 -5.39 5.72 9.93
C SER A 146 -4.40 4.89 9.07
N PRO A 147 -4.63 3.59 8.87
CA PRO A 147 -3.80 2.79 7.97
C PRO A 147 -3.89 3.25 6.50
N ALA A 148 -5.00 3.91 6.10
CA ALA A 148 -5.15 4.51 4.77
C ALA A 148 -4.20 5.70 4.56
N GLU A 149 -4.01 6.53 5.60
CA GLU A 149 -3.02 7.61 5.59
C GLU A 149 -1.60 7.04 5.44
N PHE A 150 -1.28 6.00 6.22
CA PHE A 150 -0.03 5.28 6.14
C PHE A 150 0.22 4.68 4.74
N LEU A 151 -0.74 3.97 4.15
CA LEU A 151 -0.57 3.38 2.82
C LEU A 151 -0.42 4.45 1.74
N SER A 152 -1.18 5.54 1.81
CA SER A 152 -1.01 6.69 0.92
C SER A 152 0.39 7.30 1.06
N ASP A 153 0.93 7.41 2.28
CA ASP A 153 2.26 7.95 2.52
C ASP A 153 3.35 7.03 1.94
N ILE A 154 3.25 5.71 2.13
CA ILE A 154 4.21 4.76 1.55
C ILE A 154 4.19 4.78 0.02
N ILE A 155 3.00 4.84 -0.58
CA ILE A 155 2.88 4.89 -2.04
C ILE A 155 3.51 6.19 -2.60
N LYS A 156 3.49 7.28 -1.83
CA LYS A 156 3.94 8.61 -2.28
C LYS A 156 5.35 9.00 -1.85
N SER A 157 5.94 8.31 -0.87
CA SER A 157 7.22 8.68 -0.28
C SER A 157 8.37 7.77 -0.72
N ASP A 158 9.58 8.32 -0.75
CA ASP A 158 10.81 7.54 -0.88
C ASP A 158 11.07 6.80 0.45
N THR A 159 11.01 5.47 0.42
CA THR A 159 11.17 4.57 1.59
C THR A 159 12.63 4.46 2.07
N SER A 160 13.40 5.54 1.93
CA SER A 160 14.78 5.61 2.40
C SER A 160 14.87 5.57 3.93
N ALA A 161 16.05 5.23 4.45
CA ALA A 161 16.33 5.18 5.90
C ALA A 161 16.07 6.50 6.65
N GLN A 162 16.01 7.63 5.93
CA GLN A 162 15.74 8.96 6.51
C GLN A 162 14.24 9.25 6.68
N SER A 163 13.37 8.44 6.06
CA SER A 163 11.92 8.53 6.24
C SER A 163 11.51 8.23 7.69
N GLN A 164 10.32 8.68 8.09
CA GLN A 164 9.79 8.40 9.43
C GLN A 164 9.63 6.89 9.67
N ILE A 165 9.27 6.14 8.62
CA ILE A 165 9.23 4.67 8.65
C ILE A 165 10.62 4.10 8.89
N GLY A 166 11.65 4.58 8.19
CA GLY A 166 13.03 4.13 8.39
C GLY A 166 13.47 4.26 9.85
N LYS A 167 13.08 5.36 10.52
CA LYS A 167 13.31 5.54 11.96
C LYS A 167 12.58 4.51 12.80
N PHE A 168 11.30 4.22 12.51
CA PHE A 168 10.55 3.19 13.25
C PHE A 168 11.18 1.81 13.10
N GLN A 169 11.62 1.47 11.88
CA GLN A 169 12.32 0.22 11.61
C GLN A 169 13.62 0.14 12.41
N ALA A 170 14.42 1.21 12.40
CA ALA A 170 15.67 1.30 13.16
C ALA A 170 15.45 1.16 14.67
N GLU A 171 14.49 1.90 15.24
CA GLU A 171 14.15 1.84 16.66
C GLU A 171 13.69 0.43 17.07
N CYS A 172 12.79 -0.18 16.29
CA CYS A 172 12.32 -1.54 16.58
C CYS A 172 13.41 -2.59 16.44
N ALA A 173 14.35 -2.43 15.50
CA ALA A 173 15.49 -3.33 15.36
C ALA A 173 16.47 -3.19 16.54
N ASN A 174 16.80 -1.96 16.93
CA ASN A 174 17.73 -1.69 18.02
C ASN A 174 17.20 -2.19 19.37
N ASP A 175 15.91 -1.93 19.66
CA ASP A 175 15.26 -2.34 20.91
C ASP A 175 15.21 -3.88 21.09
N LEU A 176 15.17 -4.63 19.97
CA LEU A 176 15.05 -6.09 19.98
C LEU A 176 16.40 -6.82 19.90
N PHE A 177 17.37 -6.25 19.17
CA PHE A 177 18.58 -6.97 18.78
C PHE A 177 19.88 -6.32 19.28
N ASP A 178 19.79 -5.23 20.07
CA ASP A 178 20.91 -4.50 20.71
C ASP A 178 22.10 -4.27 19.74
N TRP A 179 21.75 -3.93 18.50
CA TRP A 179 22.67 -3.71 17.40
C TRP A 179 22.87 -2.20 17.23
N VAL A 180 24.10 -1.77 16.95
CA VAL A 180 24.39 -0.40 16.50
C VAL A 180 24.22 -0.38 14.99
N ILE A 181 23.20 0.33 14.48
CA ILE A 181 23.14 0.64 13.05
C ILE A 181 24.34 1.55 12.76
N GLU A 182 25.39 0.98 12.15
CA GLU A 182 26.38 1.78 11.45
C GLU A 182 25.70 2.38 10.22
N VAL A 183 24.97 3.48 10.43
CA VAL A 183 24.57 4.36 9.34
C VAL A 183 25.87 4.87 8.76
N THR A 184 26.31 4.29 7.64
CA THR A 184 27.38 4.88 6.85
C THR A 184 26.80 6.19 6.32
N GLU A 185 27.01 7.27 7.07
CA GLU A 185 26.92 8.62 6.53
C GLU A 185 27.79 8.60 5.27
N VAL A 186 27.15 8.83 4.12
CA VAL A 186 27.88 9.05 2.88
C VAL A 186 28.62 10.36 3.10
N ASP A 187 29.89 10.26 3.53
CA ASP A 187 30.80 11.40 3.57
C ASP A 187 30.82 11.99 2.16
N ILE A 188 30.19 13.15 2.02
CA ILE A 188 30.35 14.00 0.86
C ILE A 188 31.81 14.45 0.92
N ILE A 189 32.68 13.75 0.21
CA ILE A 189 34.06 14.18 0.02
C ILE A 189 33.99 15.49 -0.76
N GLU A 190 34.10 16.60 -0.04
CA GLU A 190 34.31 17.91 -0.63
C GLU A 190 35.62 17.83 -1.45
N PRO A 191 35.61 18.09 -2.77
CA PRO A 191 36.83 18.02 -3.55
C PRO A 191 37.77 19.14 -3.11
N ALA A 192 38.83 18.75 -2.41
CA ALA A 192 39.92 19.63 -2.02
C ALA A 192 40.44 20.39 -3.24
N THR A 193 40.33 21.72 -3.19
CA THR A 193 40.96 22.63 -4.14
C THR A 193 42.47 22.52 -4.01
N THR A 194 43.13 22.03 -5.07
CA THR A 194 44.59 21.91 -5.18
C THR A 194 45.30 23.26 -4.99
N PRO A 195 46.41 23.35 -4.23
CA PRO A 195 47.22 24.56 -4.17
C PRO A 195 48.04 24.72 -5.46
N SER A 196 47.83 25.86 -6.13
CA SER A 196 48.67 26.35 -7.24
C SER A 196 50.12 26.52 -6.78
N THR A 197 51.03 25.77 -7.38
CA THR A 197 52.48 25.94 -7.21
C THR A 197 52.96 27.01 -8.20
N GLN A 198 53.38 28.18 -7.71
CA GLN A 198 54.07 29.18 -8.52
C GLN A 198 55.53 28.77 -8.80
N PRO A 199 56.08 29.00 -10.00
CA PRO A 199 57.49 28.77 -10.28
C PRO A 199 58.33 29.97 -9.82
N LYS A 200 59.37 29.70 -9.02
CA LYS A 200 60.43 30.68 -8.70
C LYS A 200 61.27 30.96 -9.94
N LYS A 201 61.47 32.25 -10.24
CA LYS A 201 62.60 32.77 -11.04
C LYS A 201 63.73 33.18 -10.10
#